data_AF-A0A3D4H5M1-F1
#
_entry.id   AF-A0A3D4H5M1-F1
#
_cell.length_a   1.000
_cell.length_b   1.000
_cell.length_c   1.000
_cell.angle_alpha   90.00
_cell.angle_beta   90.00
_cell.angle_gamma   90.00
#
_symmetry.space_group_name_H-M   'P 1'
#
loop_
_entity.id
_entity.type
_entity.pdbx_description
1 polymer ?
#
loop_
_entity_poly.entity_id
_entity_poly.type
_entity_poly.pdbx_seq_one_letter_code
_entity_poly.pdbx_strand_id
1 'polypeptide(L)'
;MNPPSPAGFFGNLLAVVLYLALLYLPNFRQGLIRDFRLFRKWRFWRALHHWLVALIVLRAAFSVEGWLERVLTLSLLTIAFHFLWRLHKRYVALFLSAFFLAINTILILLIWESSLETELIPQPRAKEALIGGLLVTGLAIGLGIDHARNLHRRLSDRSRQLLAYLFASIAFGSIAILLSSDLLWNESSYTALIALFCLVLIGIGISAKIKVYRMVALVGFALPLFRLFVFDIRDTLIRIVAFALLSIFITFVGYLYPRFQSRIE
;
A
#
# COMPACT_ATOMS: atom_id res chain seq x y z
N MET A 1 8.43 22.19 -22.79
CA MET A 1 7.78 20.85 -22.74
C MET A 1 6.35 21.03 -23.19
N ASN A 2 5.92 20.33 -24.23
CA ASN A 2 4.51 20.35 -24.65
C ASN A 2 3.70 19.60 -23.59
N PRO A 3 2.54 20.10 -23.15
CA PRO A 3 1.69 19.36 -22.23
C PRO A 3 1.32 18.01 -22.87
N PRO A 4 1.35 16.91 -22.12
CA PRO A 4 0.93 15.62 -22.63
C PRO A 4 -0.51 15.76 -23.11
N SER A 5 -0.79 15.30 -24.33
CA SER A 5 -2.12 15.46 -24.88
C SER A 5 -3.11 14.70 -23.99
N PRO A 6 -4.24 15.31 -23.57
CA PRO A 6 -5.24 14.63 -22.75
C PRO A 6 -5.75 13.35 -23.42
N ALA A 7 -5.66 13.27 -24.76
CA ALA A 7 -5.96 12.08 -25.54
C ALA A 7 -5.11 10.86 -25.16
N GLY A 8 -3.85 11.03 -24.76
CA GLY A 8 -2.95 9.92 -24.37
C GLY A 8 -3.33 9.27 -23.04
N PHE A 9 -3.63 10.08 -22.02
CA PHE A 9 -4.06 9.59 -20.71
C PHE A 9 -5.40 8.85 -20.79
N PHE A 10 -6.40 9.46 -21.43
CA PHE A 10 -7.71 8.84 -21.61
C PHE A 10 -7.63 7.58 -22.46
N GLY A 11 -6.79 7.55 -23.51
CA GLY A 11 -6.56 6.35 -24.32
C GLY A 11 -5.97 5.20 -23.51
N ASN A 12 -4.96 5.47 -22.68
CA ASN A 12 -4.34 4.47 -21.81
C ASN A 12 -5.32 3.96 -20.74
N LEU A 13 -6.07 4.85 -20.09
CA LEU A 13 -7.04 4.46 -19.08
C LEU A 13 -8.20 3.66 -19.67
N LEU A 14 -8.72 4.06 -20.84
CA LEU A 14 -9.73 3.32 -21.59
C LEU A 14 -9.23 1.94 -21.99
N ALA A 15 -7.98 1.82 -22.46
CA ALA A 15 -7.37 0.53 -22.78
C ALA A 15 -7.26 -0.38 -21.55
N VAL A 16 -6.86 0.16 -20.38
CA VAL A 16 -6.84 -0.58 -19.11
C VAL A 16 -8.24 -1.05 -18.73
N VAL A 17 -9.24 -0.17 -18.80
CA VAL A 17 -10.65 -0.48 -18.45
C VAL A 17 -11.24 -1.52 -19.40
N LEU A 18 -11.10 -1.35 -20.71
CA LEU A 18 -11.57 -2.30 -21.73
C LEU A 18 -10.89 -3.67 -21.57
N TYR A 19 -9.61 -3.68 -21.22
CA TYR A 19 -8.90 -4.94 -21.04
C TYR A 19 -9.25 -5.62 -19.72
N LEU A 20 -9.40 -4.88 -18.62
CA LEU A 20 -9.98 -5.39 -17.38
C LEU A 20 -11.38 -5.95 -17.64
N ALA A 21 -12.21 -5.25 -18.42
CA ALA A 21 -13.51 -5.75 -18.84
C ALA A 21 -13.37 -7.09 -19.59
N LEU A 22 -12.45 -7.21 -20.56
CA LEU A 22 -12.14 -8.46 -21.28
C LEU A 22 -11.61 -9.59 -20.39
N LEU A 23 -10.88 -9.28 -19.32
CA LEU A 23 -10.42 -10.25 -18.33
C LEU A 23 -11.55 -10.77 -17.44
N TYR A 24 -12.50 -9.89 -17.10
CA TYR A 24 -13.62 -10.18 -16.21
C TYR A 24 -14.83 -10.79 -16.96
N LEU A 25 -15.12 -10.36 -18.20
CA LEU A 25 -16.27 -10.76 -19.03
C LEU A 25 -16.44 -12.28 -19.17
N PRO A 26 -15.38 -13.07 -19.46
CA PRO A 26 -15.49 -14.51 -19.63
C PRO A 26 -15.99 -15.22 -18.36
N ASN A 27 -15.81 -14.61 -17.18
CA ASN A 27 -16.17 -15.23 -15.90
C ASN A 27 -17.59 -14.89 -15.46
N PHE A 28 -18.13 -13.74 -15.86
CA PHE A 28 -19.53 -13.38 -15.60
C PHE A 28 -20.49 -14.19 -16.48
N ARG A 29 -20.09 -14.57 -17.70
CA ARG A 29 -20.83 -15.50 -18.56
C ARG A 29 -19.97 -16.70 -18.92
N GLN A 30 -19.96 -17.70 -18.05
CA GLN A 30 -19.29 -18.99 -18.31
C GLN A 30 -19.77 -19.67 -19.61
N GLY A 31 -20.97 -19.33 -20.10
CA GLY A 31 -21.50 -19.76 -21.39
C GLY A 31 -20.70 -19.28 -22.61
N LEU A 32 -20.10 -18.08 -22.57
CA LEU A 32 -19.26 -17.54 -23.67
C LEU A 32 -17.92 -18.29 -23.80
N ILE A 33 -17.42 -18.88 -22.70
CA ILE A 33 -16.19 -19.69 -22.70
C ILE A 33 -16.41 -21.03 -23.43
N ARG A 34 -17.65 -21.49 -23.57
CA ARG A 34 -17.99 -22.78 -24.16
C ARG A 34 -17.60 -22.88 -25.64
N ASP A 35 -17.39 -21.73 -26.30
CA ASP A 35 -16.94 -21.60 -27.69
C ASP A 35 -15.40 -21.50 -27.82
N PHE A 36 -14.68 -21.12 -26.76
CA PHE A 36 -13.21 -21.05 -26.73
C PHE A 36 -12.57 -22.34 -26.17
N ARG A 37 -13.06 -23.52 -26.59
CA ARG A 37 -12.66 -24.84 -26.02
C ARG A 37 -11.16 -25.14 -26.15
N LEU A 38 -10.50 -24.63 -27.18
CA LEU A 38 -9.07 -24.86 -27.44
C LEU A 38 -8.17 -24.22 -26.36
N PHE A 39 -8.53 -23.07 -25.82
CA PHE A 39 -7.72 -22.35 -24.81
C PHE A 39 -7.99 -22.81 -23.37
N ARG A 40 -8.98 -23.68 -23.14
CA ARG A 40 -9.40 -24.11 -21.80
C ARG A 40 -8.40 -25.02 -21.10
N LYS A 41 -7.67 -25.88 -21.84
CA LYS A 41 -6.81 -26.92 -21.26
C LYS A 41 -5.48 -26.42 -20.69
N TRP A 42 -5.02 -25.24 -21.11
CA TRP A 42 -3.68 -24.78 -20.80
C TRP A 42 -3.72 -23.71 -19.72
N ARG A 43 -3.56 -24.14 -18.46
CA ARG A 43 -3.49 -23.24 -17.29
C ARG A 43 -2.42 -22.14 -17.48
N PHE A 44 -1.38 -22.44 -18.26
CA PHE A 44 -0.28 -21.55 -18.65
C PHE A 44 -0.73 -20.32 -19.44
N TRP A 45 -1.58 -20.45 -20.47
CA TRP A 45 -2.02 -19.31 -21.29
C TRP A 45 -2.61 -18.21 -20.44
N ARG A 46 -3.52 -18.54 -19.52
CA ARG A 46 -4.11 -17.51 -18.66
C ARG A 46 -3.07 -16.84 -17.74
N ALA A 47 -2.05 -17.54 -17.26
CA ALA A 47 -0.97 -16.91 -16.49
C ALA A 47 -0.13 -15.97 -17.37
N LEU A 48 0.22 -16.41 -18.58
CA LEU A 48 0.91 -15.59 -19.58
C LEU A 48 0.12 -14.32 -19.92
N HIS A 49 -1.21 -14.40 -20.04
CA HIS A 49 -2.07 -13.23 -20.25
C HIS A 49 -1.99 -12.24 -19.08
N HIS A 50 -1.98 -12.70 -17.82
CA HIS A 50 -1.85 -11.78 -16.67
C HIS A 50 -0.51 -11.04 -16.70
N TRP A 51 0.57 -11.73 -17.07
CA TRP A 51 1.90 -11.14 -17.21
C TRP A 51 2.00 -10.15 -18.36
N LEU A 52 1.49 -10.51 -19.55
CA LEU A 52 1.48 -9.62 -20.71
C LEU A 52 0.70 -8.33 -20.40
N VAL A 53 -0.45 -8.45 -19.73
CA VAL A 53 -1.24 -7.29 -19.30
C VAL A 53 -0.47 -6.45 -18.29
N ALA A 54 0.12 -7.09 -17.29
CA ALA A 54 0.92 -6.37 -16.31
C ALA A 54 2.05 -5.59 -16.98
N LEU A 55 2.73 -6.17 -17.97
CA LEU A 55 3.79 -5.48 -18.73
C LEU A 55 3.27 -4.32 -19.58
N ILE A 56 2.15 -4.51 -20.30
CA ILE A 56 1.56 -3.45 -21.14
C ILE A 56 1.10 -2.29 -20.27
N VAL A 57 0.39 -2.56 -19.17
CA VAL A 57 -0.12 -1.49 -18.32
C VAL A 57 1.01 -0.86 -17.49
N LEU A 58 2.03 -1.62 -17.09
CA LEU A 58 3.23 -1.05 -16.49
C LEU A 58 3.88 -0.06 -17.45
N ARG A 59 4.09 -0.45 -18.72
CA ARG A 59 4.62 0.45 -19.75
C ARG A 59 3.73 1.68 -19.93
N ALA A 60 2.41 1.51 -19.96
CA ALA A 60 1.46 2.62 -20.07
C ALA A 60 1.55 3.56 -18.86
N ALA A 61 1.62 3.02 -17.64
CA ALA A 61 1.78 3.81 -16.42
C ALA A 61 3.07 4.64 -16.48
N PHE A 62 4.19 4.05 -16.87
CA PHE A 62 5.47 4.79 -17.00
C PHE A 62 5.53 5.74 -18.20
N SER A 63 4.61 5.64 -19.16
CA SER A 63 4.48 6.63 -20.25
C SER A 63 3.74 7.90 -19.85
N VAL A 64 3.04 7.90 -18.71
CA VAL A 64 2.37 9.08 -18.17
C VAL A 64 3.42 10.04 -17.60
N GLU A 65 3.33 11.33 -17.87
CA GLU A 65 4.32 12.29 -17.37
C GLU A 65 4.12 12.62 -15.88
N GLY A 66 2.87 12.71 -15.40
CA GLY A 66 2.58 13.10 -14.01
C GLY A 66 2.90 12.01 -12.97
N TRP A 67 3.66 12.37 -11.92
CA TRP A 67 3.98 11.45 -10.82
C TRP A 67 2.73 10.92 -10.11
N LEU A 68 1.77 11.80 -9.79
CA LEU A 68 0.52 11.38 -9.12
C LEU A 68 -0.31 10.46 -10.00
N GLU A 69 -0.38 10.73 -11.31
CA GLU A 69 -1.11 9.90 -12.26
C GLU A 69 -0.50 8.50 -12.39
N ARG A 70 0.84 8.39 -12.32
CA ARG A 70 1.54 7.09 -12.22
C ARG A 70 1.11 6.33 -10.97
N VAL A 71 1.15 6.98 -9.80
CA VAL A 71 0.76 6.37 -8.52
C VAL A 71 -0.70 5.93 -8.54
N LEU A 72 -1.60 6.75 -9.08
CA LEU A 72 -3.02 6.41 -9.25
C LEU A 72 -3.20 5.19 -10.16
N THR A 73 -2.50 5.14 -11.30
CA THR A 73 -2.59 4.03 -12.26
C THR A 73 -2.11 2.71 -11.63
N LEU A 74 -0.96 2.73 -10.95
CA LEU A 74 -0.40 1.58 -10.27
C LEU A 74 -1.28 1.13 -9.08
N SER A 75 -1.90 2.09 -8.39
CA SER A 75 -2.87 1.84 -7.31
C SER A 75 -4.13 1.15 -7.83
N LEU A 76 -4.69 1.62 -8.94
CA LEU A 76 -5.84 0.98 -9.60
C LEU A 76 -5.49 -0.43 -10.07
N LEU A 77 -4.30 -0.64 -10.62
CA LEU A 77 -3.80 -1.97 -10.98
C LEU A 77 -3.68 -2.89 -9.77
N THR A 78 -3.13 -2.39 -8.67
CA THR A 78 -3.00 -3.13 -7.40
C THR A 78 -4.36 -3.64 -6.95
N ILE A 79 -5.37 -2.75 -6.95
CA ILE A 79 -6.77 -3.07 -6.60
C ILE A 79 -7.36 -4.08 -7.59
N ALA A 80 -7.21 -3.84 -8.89
CA ALA A 80 -7.80 -4.66 -9.94
C ALA A 80 -7.25 -6.09 -9.91
N PHE A 81 -5.94 -6.27 -9.76
CA PHE A 81 -5.31 -7.58 -9.63
C PHE A 81 -5.66 -8.26 -8.30
N HIS A 82 -5.88 -7.50 -7.23
CA HIS A 82 -6.35 -8.04 -5.96
C HIS A 82 -7.78 -8.60 -6.06
N PHE A 83 -8.71 -7.84 -6.65
CA PHE A 83 -10.06 -8.33 -6.94
C PHE A 83 -10.03 -9.52 -7.90
N LEU A 84 -9.18 -9.48 -8.92
CA LEU A 84 -9.00 -10.58 -9.84
C LEU A 84 -8.50 -11.82 -9.10
N TRP A 85 -7.59 -11.67 -8.15
CA TRP A 85 -7.16 -12.76 -7.28
C TRP A 85 -8.31 -13.32 -6.45
N ARG A 86 -9.12 -12.47 -5.83
CA ARG A 86 -10.31 -12.88 -5.06
C ARG A 86 -11.31 -13.68 -5.89
N LEU A 87 -11.50 -13.32 -7.15
CA LEU A 87 -12.42 -14.00 -8.08
C LEU A 87 -11.81 -15.29 -8.66
N HIS A 88 -10.59 -15.21 -9.20
CA HIS A 88 -9.97 -16.28 -9.97
C HIS A 88 -9.11 -17.25 -9.16
N LYS A 89 -8.78 -16.88 -7.92
CA LYS A 89 -7.97 -17.66 -6.99
C LYS A 89 -6.56 -17.95 -7.51
N ARG A 90 -6.04 -17.22 -8.50
CA ARG A 90 -4.72 -17.49 -9.12
C ARG A 90 -3.61 -16.74 -8.40
N TYR A 91 -2.58 -17.45 -7.95
CA TYR A 91 -1.42 -16.85 -7.28
C TYR A 91 -0.73 -15.76 -8.11
N VAL A 92 -0.75 -15.86 -9.44
CA VAL A 92 -0.19 -14.82 -10.33
C VAL A 92 -0.86 -13.47 -10.11
N ALA A 93 -2.19 -13.42 -9.91
CA ALA A 93 -2.88 -12.16 -9.66
C ALA A 93 -2.53 -11.56 -8.28
N LEU A 94 -2.36 -12.41 -7.26
CA LEU A 94 -1.87 -11.98 -5.94
C LEU A 94 -0.44 -11.42 -6.03
N PHE A 95 0.44 -12.13 -6.73
CA PHE A 95 1.82 -11.69 -6.96
C PHE A 95 1.85 -10.34 -7.67
N LEU A 96 1.07 -10.18 -8.74
CA LEU A 96 0.98 -8.93 -9.47
C LEU A 96 0.43 -7.79 -8.62
N SER A 97 -0.58 -8.03 -7.78
CA SER A 97 -1.07 -7.04 -6.83
C SER A 97 0.02 -6.57 -5.86
N ALA A 98 0.75 -7.52 -5.24
CA ALA A 98 1.87 -7.20 -4.36
C ALA A 98 3.01 -6.47 -5.10
N PHE A 99 3.30 -6.87 -6.35
CA PHE A 99 4.32 -6.25 -7.20
C PHE A 99 3.99 -4.79 -7.52
N PHE A 100 2.75 -4.47 -7.93
CA PHE A 100 2.36 -3.09 -8.20
C PHE A 100 2.35 -2.22 -6.94
N LEU A 101 1.97 -2.78 -5.79
CA LEU A 101 2.09 -2.07 -4.51
C LEU A 101 3.56 -1.78 -4.14
N ALA A 102 4.46 -2.74 -4.40
CA ALA A 102 5.89 -2.55 -4.18
C ALA A 102 6.46 -1.44 -5.08
N ILE A 103 6.09 -1.40 -6.36
CA ILE A 103 6.49 -0.31 -7.27
C ILE A 103 5.97 1.04 -6.76
N ASN A 104 4.71 1.12 -6.32
CA ASN A 104 4.16 2.32 -5.69
C ASN A 104 4.97 2.78 -4.48
N THR A 105 5.44 1.84 -3.65
CA THR A 105 6.28 2.14 -2.49
C THR A 105 7.66 2.64 -2.91
N ILE A 106 8.24 2.06 -3.97
CA ILE A 106 9.49 2.52 -4.58
C ILE A 106 9.34 3.95 -5.13
N LEU A 107 8.21 4.29 -5.77
CA LEU A 107 7.96 5.66 -6.23
C LEU A 107 7.92 6.69 -5.09
N ILE A 108 7.48 6.28 -3.89
CA ILE A 108 7.52 7.13 -2.68
C ILE A 108 8.96 7.24 -2.16
N LEU A 109 9.73 6.15 -2.18
CA LEU A 109 11.15 6.16 -1.81
C LEU A 109 11.97 7.13 -2.66
N LEU A 110 11.68 7.20 -3.96
CA LEU A 110 12.37 8.09 -4.90
C LEU A 110 12.16 9.59 -4.62
N ILE A 111 11.21 9.98 -3.74
CA ILE A 111 11.08 11.37 -3.26
C ILE A 111 12.34 11.80 -2.49
N TRP A 112 13.00 10.85 -1.81
CA TRP A 112 14.19 11.11 -0.99
C TRP A 112 15.48 11.20 -1.80
N GLU A 113 15.48 10.66 -3.02
CA GLU A 113 16.67 10.61 -3.86
C GLU A 113 16.79 11.90 -4.68
N SER A 114 17.03 13.01 -3.96
CA SER A 114 17.32 14.33 -4.54
C SER A 114 18.56 14.33 -5.46
N SER A 115 19.44 13.34 -5.29
CA SER A 115 20.62 13.11 -6.12
C SER A 115 20.33 12.42 -7.46
N LEU A 116 19.14 11.84 -7.65
CA LEU A 116 18.68 11.40 -8.97
C LEU A 116 17.97 12.57 -9.66
N GLU A 117 18.73 13.63 -9.98
CA GLU A 117 18.40 14.59 -11.04
C GLU A 117 18.42 13.91 -12.44
N THR A 118 18.18 12.59 -12.51
CA THR A 118 17.91 11.92 -13.76
C THR A 118 16.57 12.42 -14.29
N GLU A 119 16.60 13.03 -15.47
CA GLU A 119 15.47 13.54 -16.27
C GLU A 119 14.31 12.55 -16.53
N LEU A 120 14.36 11.34 -15.96
CA LEU A 120 13.46 10.22 -16.23
C LEU A 120 12.13 10.30 -15.45
N ILE A 121 12.10 10.91 -14.27
CA ILE A 121 10.88 11.00 -13.44
C ILE A 121 10.74 12.42 -12.86
N PRO A 122 9.69 13.18 -13.22
CA PRO A 122 9.47 14.48 -12.63
C PRO A 122 9.18 14.34 -11.13
N GLN A 123 9.86 15.17 -10.32
CA GLN A 123 9.65 15.23 -8.88
C GLN A 123 8.22 15.66 -8.55
N PRO A 124 7.53 14.99 -7.60
CA PRO A 124 6.17 15.35 -7.25
C PRO A 124 6.12 16.69 -6.50
N ARG A 125 4.99 17.39 -6.65
CA ARG A 125 4.68 18.49 -5.73
C ARG A 125 4.33 17.96 -4.35
N ALA A 126 4.51 18.77 -3.30
CA ALA A 126 4.15 18.42 -1.92
C ALA A 126 2.75 17.78 -1.80
N LYS A 127 1.74 18.41 -2.39
CA LYS A 127 0.36 17.90 -2.37
C LYS A 127 0.22 16.53 -3.06
N GLU A 128 0.94 16.32 -4.17
CA GLU A 128 0.92 15.07 -4.92
C GLU A 128 1.57 13.95 -4.13
N ALA A 129 2.75 14.21 -3.56
CA ALA A 129 3.44 13.28 -2.67
C ALA A 129 2.54 12.88 -1.49
N LEU A 130 1.90 13.84 -0.82
CA LEU A 130 0.99 13.57 0.30
C LEU A 130 -0.19 12.68 -0.12
N ILE A 131 -0.89 13.04 -1.20
CA ILE A 131 -2.05 12.27 -1.69
C ILE A 131 -1.61 10.87 -2.12
N GLY A 132 -0.55 10.76 -2.90
CA GLY A 132 -0.03 9.47 -3.39
C GLY A 132 0.45 8.58 -2.24
N GLY A 133 1.21 9.14 -1.30
CA GLY A 133 1.71 8.42 -0.14
C GLY A 133 0.60 7.92 0.80
N LEU A 134 -0.40 8.77 1.08
CA LEU A 134 -1.58 8.37 1.86
C LEU A 134 -2.41 7.30 1.14
N LEU A 135 -2.56 7.40 -0.18
CA LEU A 135 -3.26 6.40 -0.99
C LEU A 135 -2.56 5.04 -0.92
N VAL A 136 -1.25 4.99 -1.15
CA VAL A 136 -0.47 3.73 -1.09
C VAL A 136 -0.51 3.13 0.31
N THR A 137 -0.39 3.97 1.34
CA THR A 137 -0.52 3.55 2.74
C THR A 137 -1.91 2.96 3.02
N GLY A 138 -2.98 3.66 2.63
CA GLY A 138 -4.36 3.21 2.79
C GLY A 138 -4.64 1.91 2.05
N LEU A 139 -4.08 1.75 0.84
CA LEU A 139 -4.19 0.51 0.07
C LEU A 139 -3.48 -0.65 0.74
N ALA A 140 -2.25 -0.46 1.21
CA ALA A 140 -1.52 -1.47 1.95
C ALA A 140 -2.31 -1.91 3.20
N ILE A 141 -2.89 -0.96 3.96
CA ILE A 141 -3.76 -1.26 5.09
C ILE A 141 -5.00 -2.07 4.65
N GLY A 142 -5.71 -1.62 3.62
CA GLY A 142 -6.91 -2.27 3.12
C GLY A 142 -6.66 -3.72 2.69
N LEU A 143 -5.60 -3.94 1.91
CA LEU A 143 -5.19 -5.27 1.46
C LEU A 143 -4.78 -6.17 2.63
N GLY A 144 -4.00 -5.65 3.57
CA GLY A 144 -3.59 -6.42 4.75
C GLY A 144 -4.78 -6.79 5.65
N ILE A 145 -5.79 -5.92 5.79
CA ILE A 145 -7.03 -6.23 6.52
C ILE A 145 -7.82 -7.32 5.80
N ASP A 146 -7.98 -7.18 4.48
CA ASP A 146 -8.69 -8.16 3.66
C ASP A 146 -8.01 -9.53 3.74
N HIS A 147 -6.68 -9.58 3.67
CA HIS A 147 -5.93 -10.81 3.89
C HIS A 147 -6.12 -11.34 5.31
N ALA A 148 -6.04 -10.51 6.36
CA ALA A 148 -6.19 -11.00 7.72
C ALA A 148 -7.59 -11.57 8.02
N ARG A 149 -8.66 -10.99 7.45
CA ARG A 149 -10.05 -11.32 7.80
C ARG A 149 -10.70 -12.33 6.86
N ASN A 150 -10.44 -12.24 5.56
CA ASN A 150 -11.19 -13.01 4.56
C ASN A 150 -10.42 -14.26 4.15
N LEU A 151 -10.90 -15.41 4.61
CA LEU A 151 -10.42 -16.74 4.24
C LEU A 151 -10.39 -16.93 2.71
N HIS A 152 -9.23 -17.31 2.20
CA HIS A 152 -9.06 -17.66 0.79
C HIS A 152 -8.66 -19.14 0.69
N ARG A 153 -9.47 -19.97 0.02
CA ARG A 153 -9.34 -21.45 -0.01
C ARG A 153 -7.96 -22.00 -0.42
N ARG A 154 -7.13 -21.19 -1.08
CA ARG A 154 -5.79 -21.62 -1.53
C ARG A 154 -4.67 -21.21 -0.58
N LEU A 155 -4.86 -20.18 0.25
CA LEU A 155 -3.81 -19.73 1.16
C LEU A 155 -3.93 -20.48 2.48
N SER A 156 -2.80 -20.97 2.97
CA SER A 156 -2.69 -21.42 4.36
C SER A 156 -2.84 -20.24 5.32
N ASP A 157 -3.23 -20.51 6.57
CA ASP A 157 -3.31 -19.48 7.60
C ASP A 157 -1.98 -18.77 7.83
N ARG A 158 -0.86 -19.52 7.78
CA ARG A 158 0.50 -18.97 7.89
C ARG A 158 0.81 -18.01 6.75
N SER A 159 0.56 -18.39 5.50
CA SER A 159 0.78 -17.52 4.34
C SER A 159 -0.09 -16.25 4.40
N ARG A 160 -1.32 -16.38 4.89
CA ARG A 160 -2.24 -15.26 5.09
C ARG A 160 -1.73 -14.27 6.13
N GLN A 161 -1.26 -14.77 7.27
CA GLN A 161 -0.65 -13.93 8.30
C GLN A 161 0.62 -13.24 7.79
N LEU A 162 1.49 -13.95 7.06
CA LEU A 162 2.69 -13.38 6.46
C LEU A 162 2.37 -12.25 5.47
N LEU A 163 1.35 -12.43 4.62
CA LEU A 163 0.89 -11.38 3.71
C LEU A 163 0.36 -10.16 4.48
N ALA A 164 -0.43 -10.37 5.53
CA ALA A 164 -0.89 -9.28 6.37
C ALA A 164 0.30 -8.54 7.03
N TYR A 165 1.34 -9.25 7.49
CA TYR A 165 2.56 -8.64 8.05
C TYR A 165 3.29 -7.82 7.00
N LEU A 166 3.44 -8.36 5.80
CA LEU A 166 4.07 -7.68 4.67
C LEU A 166 3.33 -6.38 4.35
N PHE A 167 2.00 -6.43 4.18
CA PHE A 167 1.21 -5.25 3.86
C PHE A 167 1.20 -4.21 4.98
N ALA A 168 1.10 -4.63 6.25
CA ALA A 168 1.20 -3.71 7.38
C ALA A 168 2.59 -3.04 7.46
N SER A 169 3.65 -3.79 7.15
CA SER A 169 5.03 -3.26 7.13
C SER A 169 5.23 -2.29 5.96
N ILE A 170 4.66 -2.59 4.79
CA ILE A 170 4.65 -1.68 3.64
C ILE A 170 3.90 -0.40 4.01
N ALA A 171 2.72 -0.49 4.62
CA ALA A 171 1.97 0.69 5.06
C ALA A 171 2.78 1.57 6.01
N PHE A 172 3.42 0.96 7.02
CA PHE A 172 4.29 1.67 7.96
C PHE A 172 5.51 2.28 7.27
N GLY A 173 6.18 1.53 6.39
CA GLY A 173 7.31 2.03 5.62
C GLY A 173 6.92 3.21 4.75
N SER A 174 5.86 3.08 3.94
CA SER A 174 5.38 4.13 3.03
C SER A 174 5.09 5.43 3.77
N ILE A 175 4.39 5.38 4.91
CA ILE A 175 4.08 6.61 5.67
C ILE A 175 5.31 7.17 6.38
N ALA A 176 6.22 6.31 6.87
CA ALA A 176 7.47 6.73 7.48
C ALA A 176 8.36 7.47 6.47
N ILE A 177 8.47 6.95 5.26
CA ILE A 177 9.23 7.58 4.19
C ILE A 177 8.56 8.89 3.77
N LEU A 178 7.25 8.86 3.53
CA LEU A 178 6.48 10.05 3.14
C LEU A 178 6.69 11.20 4.12
N LEU A 179 6.46 10.94 5.41
CA LEU A 179 6.57 11.97 6.46
C LEU A 179 8.01 12.42 6.70
N SER A 180 9.00 11.60 6.35
CA SER A 180 10.42 11.97 6.44
C SER A 180 10.89 12.87 5.30
N SER A 181 10.05 13.15 4.29
CA SER A 181 10.44 14.03 3.20
C SER A 181 10.32 15.50 3.60
N ASP A 182 11.38 16.27 3.32
CA ASP A 182 11.43 17.74 3.51
C ASP A 182 10.39 18.46 2.65
N LEU A 183 9.89 17.79 1.60
CA LEU A 183 8.86 18.27 0.72
C LEU A 183 7.53 18.56 1.46
N LEU A 184 7.27 17.88 2.58
CA LEU A 184 6.00 17.96 3.30
C LEU A 184 6.09 18.70 4.63
N TRP A 185 7.20 18.58 5.35
CA TRP A 185 7.28 19.06 6.73
C TRP A 185 8.68 19.56 7.06
N ASN A 186 8.75 20.56 7.95
CA ASN A 186 9.94 20.73 8.78
C ASN A 186 10.05 19.53 9.73
N GLU A 187 11.27 19.06 9.97
CA GLU A 187 11.58 17.83 10.74
C GLU A 187 10.82 17.68 12.08
N SER A 188 10.36 18.78 12.68
CA SER A 188 9.67 18.84 13.97
C SER A 188 8.37 18.03 14.07
N SER A 189 7.63 17.85 12.97
CA SER A 189 6.32 17.17 13.01
C SER A 189 6.39 15.66 12.77
N TYR A 190 7.54 15.15 12.32
CA TYR A 190 7.72 13.75 11.95
C TYR A 190 7.39 12.79 13.10
N THR A 191 8.02 13.00 14.26
CA THR A 191 7.92 12.10 15.41
C THR A 191 6.47 11.94 15.89
N ALA A 192 5.75 13.06 16.01
CA ALA A 192 4.36 13.07 16.45
C ALA A 192 3.41 12.40 15.45
N LEU A 193 3.58 12.65 14.15
CA LEU A 193 2.73 12.07 13.11
C LEU A 193 2.95 10.56 12.96
N ILE A 194 4.19 10.07 13.11
CA ILE A 194 4.47 8.62 13.12
C ILE A 194 3.89 7.95 14.36
N ALA A 195 4.04 8.57 15.53
CA ALA A 195 3.42 8.07 16.76
C ALA A 195 1.89 7.98 16.61
N LEU A 196 1.26 9.01 16.04
CA LEU A 196 -0.16 9.03 15.72
C LEU A 196 -0.55 7.93 14.71
N PHE A 197 0.27 7.67 13.70
CA PHE A 197 0.00 6.59 12.75
C PHE A 197 0.09 5.20 13.40
N CYS A 198 1.12 4.94 14.22
CA CYS A 198 1.21 3.69 15.02
C CYS A 198 -0.05 3.50 15.86
N LEU A 199 -0.52 4.58 16.46
CA LEU A 199 -1.77 4.64 17.19
C LEU A 199 -2.97 4.16 16.37
N VAL A 200 -3.13 4.73 15.17
CA VAL A 200 -4.20 4.38 14.25
C VAL A 200 -4.10 2.91 13.88
N LEU A 201 -2.90 2.38 13.62
CA LEU A 201 -2.70 0.96 13.35
C LEU A 201 -3.06 0.06 14.54
N ILE A 202 -2.74 0.47 15.78
CA ILE A 202 -3.17 -0.25 16.99
C ILE A 202 -4.70 -0.24 17.07
N GLY A 203 -5.34 0.91 16.86
CA GLY A 203 -6.80 1.05 16.86
C GLY A 203 -7.48 0.19 15.79
N ILE A 204 -6.92 0.13 14.58
CA ILE A 204 -7.34 -0.78 13.50
C ILE A 204 -7.17 -2.24 13.95
N GLY A 205 -6.01 -2.58 14.52
CA GLY A 205 -5.72 -3.93 14.99
C GLY A 205 -6.65 -4.40 16.11
N ILE A 206 -7.06 -3.52 17.01
CA ILE A 206 -8.03 -3.83 18.08
C ILE A 206 -9.45 -3.93 17.53
N SER A 207 -9.89 -2.96 16.74
CA SER A 207 -11.26 -2.91 16.20
C SER A 207 -11.54 -4.07 15.24
N ALA A 208 -10.58 -4.41 14.37
CA ALA A 208 -10.67 -5.50 13.42
C ALA A 208 -10.23 -6.86 13.98
N LYS A 209 -9.78 -6.93 15.24
CA LYS A 209 -9.20 -8.13 15.89
C LYS A 209 -8.00 -8.74 15.12
N ILE A 210 -7.14 -7.89 14.57
CA ILE A 210 -5.97 -8.32 13.78
C ILE A 210 -4.69 -8.14 14.61
N LYS A 211 -4.11 -9.24 15.09
CA LYS A 211 -2.85 -9.25 15.86
C LYS A 211 -1.68 -8.60 15.10
N VAL A 212 -1.62 -8.82 13.79
CA VAL A 212 -0.55 -8.35 12.91
C VAL A 212 -0.35 -6.83 12.97
N TYR A 213 -1.43 -6.06 12.81
CA TYR A 213 -1.35 -4.59 12.85
C TYR A 213 -0.89 -4.07 14.20
N ARG A 214 -1.31 -4.70 15.29
CA ARG A 214 -0.85 -4.36 16.64
C ARG A 214 0.65 -4.59 16.79
N MET A 215 1.15 -5.73 16.33
CA MET A 215 2.57 -6.07 16.41
C MET A 215 3.44 -5.13 15.57
N VAL A 216 3.06 -4.89 14.31
CA VAL A 216 3.80 -3.96 13.45
C VAL A 216 3.78 -2.54 14.03
N ALA A 217 2.65 -2.09 14.56
CA ALA A 217 2.56 -0.77 15.17
C ALA A 217 3.41 -0.65 16.44
N LEU A 218 3.45 -1.67 17.30
CA LEU A 218 4.28 -1.69 18.50
C LEU A 218 5.77 -1.68 18.17
N VAL A 219 6.20 -2.50 17.20
CA VAL A 219 7.59 -2.49 16.73
C VAL A 219 7.91 -1.15 16.05
N GLY A 220 7.01 -0.64 15.21
CA GLY A 220 7.15 0.64 14.54
C GLY A 220 7.19 1.83 15.51
N PHE A 221 6.52 1.73 16.66
CA PHE A 221 6.54 2.75 17.71
C PHE A 221 7.92 2.92 18.35
N ALA A 222 8.81 1.94 18.21
CA ALA A 222 10.21 2.09 18.60
C ALA A 222 10.93 3.19 17.80
N LEU A 223 10.51 3.46 16.55
CA LEU A 223 11.12 4.49 15.71
C LEU A 223 10.90 5.92 16.25
N PRO A 224 9.65 6.41 16.47
CA PRO A 224 9.45 7.73 17.06
C PRO A 224 9.99 7.81 18.49
N LEU A 225 9.95 6.72 19.26
CA LEU A 225 10.61 6.68 20.58
C LEU A 225 12.11 6.93 20.46
N PHE A 226 12.81 6.14 19.66
CA PHE A 226 14.25 6.30 19.47
C PHE A 226 14.59 7.72 18.98
N ARG A 227 13.84 8.25 18.01
CA ARG A 227 14.07 9.61 17.51
C ARG A 227 13.87 10.67 18.60
N LEU A 228 12.79 10.55 19.37
CA LEU A 228 12.49 11.43 20.49
C LEU A 228 13.66 11.48 21.50
N PHE A 229 14.20 10.32 21.85
CA PHE A 229 15.27 10.21 22.84
C PHE A 229 16.65 10.63 22.31
N VAL A 230 16.94 10.41 21.03
CA VAL A 230 18.28 10.66 20.47
C VAL A 230 18.41 12.06 19.88
N PHE A 231 17.38 12.55 19.19
CA PHE A 231 17.44 13.81 18.44
C PHE A 231 16.68 14.93 19.15
N ASP A 232 15.45 14.64 19.63
CA ASP A 232 14.55 15.70 20.14
C ASP A 232 14.82 16.08 21.62
N ILE A 233 15.62 15.30 22.35
CA ILE A 233 15.95 15.53 23.78
C ILE A 233 16.73 16.83 24.05
N ARG A 234 17.25 17.51 23.01
CA ARG A 234 18.01 18.75 23.15
C ARG A 234 17.16 19.94 23.62
N ASP A 235 15.85 19.89 23.46
CA ASP A 235 14.92 20.94 23.93
C ASP A 235 14.11 20.48 25.15
N THR A 236 14.34 21.13 26.30
CA THR A 236 13.78 20.77 27.61
C THR A 236 12.25 20.76 27.65
N LEU A 237 11.59 21.67 26.92
CA LEU A 237 10.13 21.80 26.96
C LEU A 237 9.44 20.70 26.14
N ILE A 238 9.97 20.41 24.95
CA ILE A 238 9.48 19.33 24.08
C ILE A 238 9.65 17.97 24.78
N ARG A 239 10.73 17.80 25.56
CA ARG A 239 10.98 16.58 26.35
C ARG A 239 9.86 16.30 27.35
N ILE A 240 9.45 17.30 28.13
CA ILE A 240 8.38 17.14 29.14
C ILE A 240 7.05 16.79 28.47
N VAL A 241 6.70 17.51 27.40
CA VAL A 241 5.46 17.25 26.65
C VAL A 241 5.46 15.85 26.04
N ALA A 242 6.59 15.43 25.47
CA ALA A 242 6.70 14.12 24.85
C ALA A 242 6.67 12.97 25.86
N PHE A 243 7.31 13.10 27.03
CA PHE A 243 7.19 12.11 28.11
C PHE A 243 5.77 12.04 28.67
N ALA A 244 5.09 13.19 28.83
CA ALA A 244 3.70 13.23 29.27
C ALA A 244 2.78 12.52 28.26
N LEU A 245 2.91 12.85 26.97
CA LEU A 245 2.17 12.20 25.90
C LEU A 245 2.49 10.71 25.81
N LEU A 246 3.75 10.32 25.94
CA LEU A 246 4.18 8.93 25.97
C LEU A 246 3.61 8.16 27.16
N SER A 247 3.56 8.77 28.34
CA SER A 247 2.98 8.18 29.54
C SER A 247 1.48 7.97 29.39
N ILE A 248 0.76 8.97 28.86
CA ILE A 248 -0.65 8.83 28.46
C ILE A 248 -0.78 7.70 27.43
N PHE A 249 0.15 7.61 26.48
CA PHE A 249 0.20 6.59 25.44
C PHE A 249 0.27 5.17 26.01
N ILE A 250 1.29 4.93 26.84
CA ILE A 250 1.55 3.65 27.47
C ILE A 250 0.39 3.30 28.40
N THR A 251 -0.15 4.26 29.14
CA THR A 251 -1.31 4.06 30.02
C THR A 251 -2.55 3.70 29.19
N PHE A 252 -2.79 4.38 28.07
CA PHE A 252 -3.91 4.09 27.19
C PHE A 252 -3.79 2.72 26.53
N VAL A 253 -2.63 2.38 25.97
CA VAL A 253 -2.38 1.04 25.39
C VAL A 253 -2.47 -0.04 26.46
N GLY A 254 -1.87 0.21 27.63
CA GLY A 254 -1.93 -0.67 28.81
C GLY A 254 -3.33 -0.82 29.38
N TYR A 255 -4.21 0.16 29.21
CA TYR A 255 -5.64 0.07 29.55
C TYR A 255 -6.43 -0.72 28.49
N LEU A 256 -6.15 -0.48 27.21
CA LEU A 256 -6.81 -1.18 26.11
C LEU A 256 -6.50 -2.68 26.13
N TYR A 257 -5.29 -3.09 26.55
CA TYR A 257 -4.86 -4.47 26.49
C TYR A 257 -5.68 -5.42 27.40
N PRO A 258 -5.87 -5.15 28.72
CA PRO A 258 -6.76 -5.93 29.59
C PRO A 258 -8.23 -5.81 29.17
N ARG A 259 -8.70 -4.60 28.82
CA ARG A 259 -10.11 -4.37 28.47
C ARG A 259 -10.54 -5.13 27.22
N PHE A 260 -9.62 -5.35 26.29
CA PHE A 260 -9.86 -6.10 25.06
C PHE A 260 -9.27 -7.50 25.07
N GLN A 261 -8.79 -8.02 26.21
CA GLN A 261 -8.14 -9.33 26.34
C GLN A 261 -8.95 -10.47 25.70
N SER A 262 -10.29 -10.44 25.84
CA SER A 262 -11.22 -11.39 25.19
C SER A 262 -11.26 -11.35 23.66
N ARG A 263 -10.59 -10.38 23.04
CA ARG A 263 -10.41 -10.24 21.58
C ARG A 263 -8.94 -10.43 21.15
N ILE A 264 -8.04 -10.69 22.10
CA ILE A 264 -6.60 -10.84 21.88
C ILE A 264 -6.24 -12.31 21.60
N GLU A 265 -6.99 -13.24 22.18
CA GLU A 265 -7.04 -14.68 21.85
C GLU A 265 -7.98 -14.93 20.65
#